data_AF-A0A3N5PEA1-F1
#
_entry.id   AF-A0A3N5PEA1-F1
#
_cell.length_a   1.000
_cell.length_b   1.000
_cell.length_c   1.000
_cell.angle_alpha   90.00
_cell.angle_beta   90.00
_cell.angle_gamma   90.00
#
_symmetry.space_group_name_H-M   'P 1'
#
loop_
_entity.id
_entity.type
_entity.pdbx_description
1 polymer ?
#
loop_
_entity_poly.entity_id
_entity_poly.type
_entity_poly.pdbx_seq_one_letter_code
_entity_poly.pdbx_strand_id
1 'polypeptide(L)'
;MRTHPWLKISVMALALALAAVISAAPAAFAQAGSPIQDQDLAKTYAPVLYFHPDEMFRPQPVDVMIDTARLQQARPLWPDVHLLNRVTASDLSLYADISYNLNAWLGSEVSSDYRNYTAHRTFYQSKLSPEAGGPAPVAYAHVVRDEDPQHITIQYWLFYWYNDAFNKHEGDWEMVQVILNAAGEPEWLVLSQHHGGTRRPWDAARIEEGAHPAVYVALGSHANYFWGDETYLADVTIGNARVEMADRTGTSGRTIPDVILIPDREEIRTNPARWPGLEWLLFSGRWGETGPQGDFSGPLGPADKGEQWEQPLAWGIAQPLDTETWYANRLRVDISGQAGDSARVTLLAGGVDPLPKAEILDGMVLLHTDPTFGTVVLADIEARPGQRYDIVATWPDAEASEVTYYRFEDVPLGVEGRARLALRANEPPTLMVAETPSRFDVALGLEERARRGLRANELRM
;
A
#
# COMPACT_ATOMS: atom_id res chain seq x y z
N MET A 1 -48.82 -66.22 55.62
CA MET A 1 -49.55 -65.08 56.21
C MET A 1 -48.74 -63.81 55.96
N ARG A 2 -49.33 -62.86 55.19
CA ARG A 2 -49.16 -61.38 55.16
C ARG A 2 -47.73 -60.78 55.12
N THR A 3 -47.32 -59.77 54.33
CA THR A 3 -47.86 -58.84 53.30
C THR A 3 -46.65 -58.02 52.79
N HIS A 4 -46.59 -57.63 51.50
CA HIS A 4 -45.65 -56.64 50.88
C HIS A 4 -46.10 -55.17 51.16
N PRO A 5 -45.58 -54.07 50.52
CA PRO A 5 -44.30 -53.68 49.82
C PRO A 5 -43.69 -52.34 50.38
N TRP A 6 -42.59 -51.70 49.90
CA TRP A 6 -42.47 -50.71 48.78
C TRP A 6 -41.00 -50.19 48.60
N LEU A 7 -40.59 -49.95 47.34
CA LEU A 7 -39.74 -48.84 46.78
C LEU A 7 -38.26 -48.67 47.24
N LYS A 8 -37.27 -48.22 46.43
CA LYS A 8 -37.06 -47.93 44.99
C LYS A 8 -35.59 -47.45 44.81
N ILE A 9 -35.05 -47.65 43.59
CA ILE A 9 -34.14 -46.76 42.80
C ILE A 9 -32.59 -46.93 42.82
N SER A 10 -32.10 -47.28 41.61
CA SER A 10 -30.92 -46.81 40.80
C SER A 10 -29.48 -46.93 41.36
N VAL A 11 -28.38 -47.05 40.58
CA VAL A 11 -27.95 -46.33 39.37
C VAL A 11 -26.83 -47.10 38.61
N MET A 12 -26.96 -47.08 37.28
CA MET A 12 -26.02 -47.06 36.13
C MET A 12 -24.61 -47.70 36.16
N ALA A 13 -24.38 -48.47 35.08
CA ALA A 13 -23.10 -48.89 34.55
C ALA A 13 -22.33 -47.73 33.88
N LEU A 14 -21.01 -47.75 34.06
CA LEU A 14 -20.02 -46.80 33.57
C LEU A 14 -19.68 -47.08 32.10
N ALA A 15 -19.88 -46.11 31.21
CA ALA A 15 -19.41 -46.14 29.82
C ALA A 15 -17.98 -45.56 29.76
N LEU A 16 -17.04 -46.29 29.14
CA LEU A 16 -15.71 -45.77 28.79
C LEU A 16 -15.84 -44.77 27.63
N ALA A 17 -15.46 -43.52 27.87
CA ALA A 17 -15.19 -42.54 26.81
C ALA A 17 -13.68 -42.53 26.53
N LEU A 18 -13.31 -42.86 25.29
CA LEU A 18 -11.96 -42.72 24.76
C LEU A 18 -11.75 -41.23 24.42
N ALA A 19 -11.01 -40.49 25.25
CA ALA A 19 -10.66 -39.11 24.97
C ALA A 19 -9.49 -39.08 23.97
N ALA A 20 -9.76 -38.60 22.75
CA ALA A 20 -8.72 -38.23 21.80
C ALA A 20 -8.04 -36.94 22.31
N VAL A 21 -6.77 -37.05 22.71
CA VAL A 21 -5.93 -35.90 23.03
C VAL A 21 -5.48 -35.27 21.72
N ILE A 22 -6.18 -34.24 21.27
CA ILE A 22 -5.69 -33.33 20.23
C ILE A 22 -4.60 -32.49 20.91
N SER A 23 -3.33 -32.76 20.60
CA SER A 23 -2.23 -31.84 20.96
C SER A 23 -2.40 -30.57 20.13
N ALA A 24 -2.95 -29.51 20.74
CA ALA A 24 -2.76 -28.17 20.23
C ALA A 24 -1.26 -27.85 20.39
N ALA A 25 -0.55 -27.70 19.27
CA ALA A 25 0.79 -27.14 19.30
C ALA A 25 0.71 -25.76 19.98
N PRO A 26 1.65 -25.41 20.88
CA PRO A 26 1.67 -24.06 21.44
C PRO A 26 1.81 -23.06 20.28
N ALA A 27 0.92 -22.06 20.24
CA ALA A 27 1.04 -20.96 19.30
C ALA A 27 2.45 -20.36 19.45
N ALA A 28 3.21 -20.31 18.37
CA ALA A 28 4.47 -19.61 18.35
C ALA A 28 4.15 -18.12 18.55
N PHE A 29 4.74 -17.49 19.56
CA PHE A 29 4.62 -16.06 19.81
C PHE A 29 5.85 -15.36 19.22
N ALA A 30 5.67 -14.16 18.67
CA ALA A 30 6.76 -13.30 18.28
C ALA A 30 7.61 -12.95 19.52
N GLN A 31 8.83 -13.47 19.60
CA GLN A 31 9.80 -13.05 20.63
C GLN A 31 10.40 -11.70 20.26
N ALA A 32 10.78 -10.91 21.27
CA ALA A 32 11.60 -9.72 21.08
C ALA A 32 12.89 -10.08 20.33
N GLY A 33 13.09 -9.46 19.16
CA GLY A 33 14.25 -9.68 18.31
C GLY A 33 15.48 -8.97 18.87
N SER A 34 16.66 -9.53 18.60
CA SER A 34 17.89 -8.73 18.71
C SER A 34 18.01 -7.81 17.48
N PRO A 35 18.71 -6.66 17.57
CA PRO A 35 18.87 -5.78 16.40
C PRO A 35 19.53 -6.44 15.20
N ILE A 36 20.36 -7.47 15.39
CA ILE A 36 20.94 -8.24 14.27
C ILE A 36 19.84 -9.00 13.54
N GLN A 37 18.95 -9.67 14.28
CA GLN A 37 17.82 -10.38 13.70
C GLN A 37 16.86 -9.43 13.00
N ASP A 38 16.57 -8.27 13.60
CA ASP A 38 15.69 -7.27 13.00
C ASP A 38 16.31 -6.62 11.76
N GLN A 39 17.63 -6.41 11.76
CA GLN A 39 18.37 -5.93 10.59
C GLN A 39 18.35 -6.95 9.44
N ASP A 40 18.54 -8.24 9.73
CA ASP A 40 18.49 -9.31 8.73
C ASP A 40 17.06 -9.48 8.17
N LEU A 41 16.06 -9.39 9.04
CA LEU A 41 14.65 -9.43 8.66
C LEU A 41 14.28 -8.24 7.75
N ALA A 42 14.66 -7.02 8.13
CA ALA A 42 14.42 -5.83 7.33
C ALA A 42 15.18 -5.84 5.99
N LYS A 43 16.36 -6.46 5.92
CA LYS A 43 17.04 -6.64 4.63
C LYS A 43 16.34 -7.67 3.75
N THR A 44 15.82 -8.74 4.34
CA THR A 44 15.12 -9.82 3.62
C THR A 44 13.89 -9.30 2.89
N TYR A 45 13.09 -8.45 3.56
CA TYR A 45 11.83 -7.96 3.01
C TYR A 45 11.91 -6.52 2.47
N ALA A 46 13.10 -6.00 2.20
CA ALA A 46 13.29 -4.64 1.68
C ALA A 46 12.55 -4.47 0.35
N PRO A 47 11.83 -3.36 0.11
CA PRO A 47 11.07 -3.19 -1.13
C PRO A 47 11.97 -2.95 -2.34
N VAL A 48 11.54 -3.43 -3.51
CA VAL A 48 12.05 -2.95 -4.81
C VAL A 48 11.24 -1.72 -5.20
N LEU A 49 11.90 -0.58 -5.33
CA LEU A 49 11.26 0.66 -5.77
C LEU A 49 11.40 0.79 -7.30
N TYR A 50 10.27 1.09 -7.94
CA TYR A 50 10.16 1.51 -9.32
C TYR A 50 9.68 2.96 -9.36
N PHE A 51 10.21 3.73 -10.30
CA PHE A 51 9.92 5.15 -10.43
C PHE A 51 9.31 5.47 -11.79
N HIS A 52 8.58 6.57 -11.84
CA HIS A 52 8.27 7.22 -13.10
C HIS A 52 9.58 7.65 -13.81
N PRO A 53 9.70 7.53 -15.15
CA PRO A 53 10.93 7.91 -15.87
C PRO A 53 11.35 9.38 -15.67
N ASP A 54 10.39 10.26 -15.42
CA ASP A 54 10.63 11.69 -15.13
C ASP A 54 10.90 11.98 -13.64
N GLU A 55 10.80 10.98 -12.77
CA GLU A 55 11.09 11.15 -11.35
C GLU A 55 12.60 11.19 -11.14
N MET A 56 13.06 12.27 -10.53
CA MET A 56 14.47 12.54 -10.28
C MET A 56 14.84 12.42 -8.81
N PHE A 57 13.91 12.65 -7.89
CA PHE A 57 14.13 12.51 -6.47
C PHE A 57 14.16 11.02 -6.11
N ARG A 58 15.12 10.66 -5.25
CA ARG A 58 15.30 9.31 -4.74
C ARG A 58 15.19 9.34 -3.21
N PRO A 59 14.73 8.24 -2.58
CA PRO A 59 14.69 8.19 -1.13
C PRO A 59 16.12 8.14 -0.62
N GLN A 60 16.51 9.08 0.23
CA GLN A 60 17.90 9.32 0.62
C GLN A 60 18.04 9.40 2.14
N PRO A 61 19.25 9.23 2.68
CA PRO A 61 19.46 9.44 4.10
C PRO A 61 19.14 10.89 4.49
N VAL A 62 18.63 11.09 5.71
CA VAL A 62 18.21 12.40 6.23
C VAL A 62 19.30 13.47 6.19
N ASP A 63 20.57 13.07 6.13
CA ASP A 63 21.72 13.93 5.98
C ASP A 63 21.60 14.89 4.78
N VAL A 64 20.95 14.47 3.68
CA VAL A 64 20.73 15.37 2.53
C VAL A 64 19.92 16.61 2.90
N MET A 65 19.02 16.50 3.88
CA MET A 65 18.29 17.64 4.43
C MET A 65 19.07 18.29 5.59
N ILE A 66 19.59 17.52 6.54
CA ILE A 66 20.31 18.06 7.70
C ILE A 66 21.49 18.95 7.28
N ASP A 67 22.28 18.50 6.31
CA ASP A 67 23.48 19.20 5.84
C ASP A 67 23.17 20.44 4.98
N THR A 68 21.95 20.50 4.43
CA THR A 68 21.53 21.58 3.53
C THR A 68 20.52 22.52 4.16
N ALA A 69 20.03 22.23 5.37
CA ALA A 69 19.02 23.03 6.05
C ALA A 69 19.60 24.01 7.07
N ARG A 70 18.78 25.00 7.40
CA ARG A 70 18.88 25.81 8.61
C ARG A 70 17.75 25.45 9.54
N LEU A 71 18.03 25.41 10.84
CA LEU A 71 16.98 25.24 11.83
C LEU A 71 16.29 26.57 12.09
N GLN A 72 14.97 26.59 11.96
CA GLN A 72 14.13 27.73 12.28
C GLN A 72 13.10 27.37 13.34
N GLN A 73 12.59 28.41 14.00
CA GLN A 73 11.40 28.34 14.82
C GLN A 73 10.30 29.21 14.21
N ALA A 74 9.20 28.57 13.82
CA ALA A 74 7.96 29.19 13.45
C ALA A 74 7.34 29.88 14.68
N ARG A 75 6.99 31.16 14.55
CA ARG A 75 6.38 31.91 15.67
C ARG A 75 4.99 32.42 15.30
N PRO A 76 3.95 32.07 16.07
CA PRO A 76 2.63 32.62 15.84
C PRO A 76 2.66 34.14 15.94
N LEU A 77 2.17 34.83 14.90
CA LEU A 77 2.05 36.30 14.84
C LEU A 77 3.36 37.10 14.85
N TRP A 78 4.52 36.44 14.71
CA TRP A 78 5.83 37.07 14.64
C TRP A 78 6.67 36.48 13.51
N PRO A 79 7.67 37.20 12.99
CA PRO A 79 8.61 36.61 12.04
C PRO A 79 9.33 35.41 12.66
N ASP A 80 9.54 34.39 11.84
CA ASP A 80 10.30 33.20 12.19
C ASP A 80 11.76 33.57 12.54
N VAL A 81 12.40 32.72 13.32
CA VAL A 81 13.78 32.94 13.78
C VAL A 81 14.66 31.79 13.33
N HIS A 82 15.78 32.13 12.71
CA HIS A 82 16.87 31.19 12.50
C HIS A 82 17.59 30.92 13.83
N LEU A 83 17.58 29.67 14.25
CA LEU A 83 18.26 29.21 15.46
C LEU A 83 19.67 28.75 15.12
N LEU A 84 19.80 27.93 14.07
CA LEU A 84 21.08 27.38 13.62
C LEU A 84 21.25 27.55 12.11
N ASN A 85 22.43 28.01 11.70
CA ASN A 85 22.79 28.15 10.29
C ASN A 85 23.38 26.88 9.67
N ARG A 86 23.72 25.90 10.52
CA ARG A 86 24.16 24.56 10.18
C ARG A 86 23.60 23.63 11.24
N VAL A 87 23.06 22.50 10.81
CA VAL A 87 22.40 21.54 11.69
C VAL A 87 23.23 20.26 11.69
N THR A 88 23.28 19.58 12.83
CA THR A 88 23.75 18.20 12.93
C THR A 88 22.63 17.32 13.46
N ALA A 89 22.69 16.01 13.23
CA ALA A 89 21.73 15.06 13.79
C ALA A 89 21.62 15.18 15.32
N SER A 90 22.75 15.42 16.01
CA SER A 90 22.77 15.60 17.46
C SER A 90 22.09 16.90 17.92
N ASP A 91 22.21 17.99 17.16
CA ASP A 91 21.51 19.25 17.49
C ASP A 91 20.00 19.04 17.54
N LEU A 92 19.47 18.27 16.58
CA LEU A 92 18.04 18.00 16.42
C LEU A 92 17.39 17.31 17.62
N SER A 93 18.18 16.57 18.41
CA SER A 93 17.68 15.92 19.63
C SER A 93 17.13 16.89 20.69
N LEU A 94 17.49 18.18 20.60
CA LEU A 94 17.06 19.22 21.52
C LEU A 94 15.74 19.90 21.10
N TYR A 95 15.21 19.58 19.91
CA TYR A 95 14.10 20.30 19.28
C TYR A 95 12.89 19.38 19.07
N ALA A 96 12.26 19.00 20.19
CA ALA A 96 11.09 18.11 20.22
C ALA A 96 9.75 18.87 20.24
N ASP A 97 9.57 19.83 19.33
CA ASP A 97 8.32 20.59 19.21
C ASP A 97 8.02 20.97 17.75
N ILE A 98 6.74 21.01 17.39
CA ILE A 98 6.26 21.28 16.03
C ILE A 98 6.53 22.71 15.54
N SER A 99 6.87 23.64 16.44
CA SER A 99 7.29 24.99 16.05
C SER A 99 8.65 25.01 15.35
N TYR A 100 9.45 23.96 15.44
CA TYR A 100 10.73 23.90 14.75
C TYR A 100 10.60 23.35 13.34
N ASN A 101 11.42 23.85 12.42
CA ASN A 101 11.49 23.33 11.06
C ASN A 101 12.91 23.37 10.50
N LEU A 102 13.23 22.38 9.68
CA LEU A 102 14.40 22.34 8.80
C LEU A 102 14.05 23.06 7.51
N ASN A 103 14.56 24.26 7.30
CA ASN A 103 14.33 25.02 6.06
C ASN A 103 15.53 24.87 5.13
N ALA A 104 15.32 24.37 3.92
CA ALA A 104 16.39 24.12 2.97
C ALA A 104 17.10 25.42 2.58
N TRP A 105 18.43 25.39 2.51
CA TRP A 105 19.24 26.55 2.19
C TRP A 105 20.12 26.30 0.98
N LEU A 106 19.71 26.85 -0.16
CA LEU A 106 20.35 26.66 -1.47
C LEU A 106 21.52 27.63 -1.72
N GLY A 107 21.86 28.45 -0.72
CA GLY A 107 22.87 29.51 -0.83
C GLY A 107 22.26 30.90 -1.01
N SER A 108 23.12 31.93 -1.04
CA SER A 108 22.69 33.33 -1.11
C SER A 108 22.35 33.83 -2.52
N GLU A 109 22.71 33.07 -3.55
CA GLU A 109 22.58 33.47 -4.96
C GLU A 109 21.20 33.18 -5.55
N VAL A 110 20.45 32.26 -4.93
CA VAL A 110 19.14 31.81 -5.38
C VAL A 110 18.15 31.83 -4.22
N SER A 111 16.89 32.12 -4.51
CA SER A 111 15.83 32.00 -3.49
C SER A 111 15.67 30.55 -3.10
N SER A 112 15.75 30.28 -1.79
CA SER A 112 15.47 28.96 -1.19
C SER A 112 14.01 28.76 -0.81
N ASP A 113 13.11 29.70 -1.19
CA ASP A 113 11.68 29.53 -1.00
C ASP A 113 11.20 28.23 -1.67
N TYR A 114 10.51 27.37 -0.92
CA TYR A 114 10.03 26.07 -1.39
C TYR A 114 9.24 26.17 -2.69
N ARG A 115 8.59 27.29 -3.00
CA ARG A 115 7.83 27.48 -4.25
C ARG A 115 8.72 27.66 -5.47
N ASN A 116 10.01 27.93 -5.28
CA ASN A 116 11.01 27.99 -6.34
C ASN A 116 11.48 26.57 -6.73
N TYR A 117 10.55 25.77 -7.25
CA TYR A 117 10.77 24.37 -7.59
C TYR A 117 11.92 24.17 -8.61
N THR A 118 12.12 25.12 -9.54
CA THR A 118 13.22 25.02 -10.51
C THR A 118 14.59 25.08 -9.81
N ALA A 119 14.73 25.93 -8.78
CA ALA A 119 15.96 26.01 -7.99
C ALA A 119 16.17 24.74 -7.16
N HIS A 120 15.11 24.21 -6.53
CA HIS A 120 15.16 22.96 -5.77
C HIS A 120 15.57 21.78 -6.65
N ARG A 121 14.90 21.59 -7.80
CA ARG A 121 15.26 20.55 -8.78
C ARG A 121 16.71 20.69 -9.24
N THR A 122 17.13 21.89 -9.62
CA THR A 122 18.51 22.13 -10.09
C THR A 122 19.54 21.86 -8.99
N PHE A 123 19.26 22.27 -7.76
CA PHE A 123 20.14 22.01 -6.61
C PHE A 123 20.25 20.52 -6.34
N TYR A 124 19.12 19.81 -6.26
CA TYR A 124 19.09 18.36 -6.07
C TYR A 124 19.89 17.66 -7.18
N GLN A 125 19.56 17.90 -8.44
CA GLN A 125 20.25 17.29 -9.58
C GLN A 125 21.74 17.51 -9.56
N SER A 126 22.21 18.70 -9.17
CA SER A 126 23.63 19.06 -9.25
C SER A 126 24.44 18.75 -7.99
N LYS A 127 23.79 18.49 -6.85
CA LYS A 127 24.46 18.36 -5.54
C LYS A 127 24.09 17.11 -4.75
N LEU A 128 22.84 16.67 -4.84
CA LEU A 128 22.29 15.64 -3.95
C LEU A 128 21.93 14.35 -4.68
N SER A 129 21.64 14.39 -5.98
CA SER A 129 21.29 13.20 -6.75
C SER A 129 22.42 12.16 -6.71
N PRO A 130 22.10 10.85 -6.73
CA PRO A 130 23.12 9.81 -6.87
C PRO A 130 24.03 10.03 -8.08
N GLU A 131 23.48 10.52 -9.20
CA GLU A 131 24.22 10.80 -10.43
C GLU A 131 25.24 11.94 -10.28
N ALA A 132 24.99 12.89 -9.38
CA ALA A 132 25.94 13.95 -9.02
C ALA A 132 26.94 13.55 -7.92
N GLY A 133 26.92 12.29 -7.49
CA GLY A 133 27.77 11.77 -6.41
C GLY A 133 27.17 11.93 -5.01
N GLY A 134 25.86 12.21 -4.92
CA GLY A 134 25.11 12.14 -3.67
C GLY A 134 24.90 10.70 -3.20
N PRO A 135 24.31 10.51 -2.00
CA PRO A 135 24.14 9.18 -1.42
C PRO A 135 23.19 8.31 -2.23
N ALA A 136 23.45 7.00 -2.22
CA ALA A 136 22.58 5.99 -2.80
C ALA A 136 21.21 5.96 -2.11
N PRO A 137 20.19 5.35 -2.74
CA PRO A 137 18.88 5.24 -2.12
C PRO A 137 18.89 4.50 -0.79
N VAL A 138 18.16 5.02 0.21
CA VAL A 138 18.10 4.48 1.58
C VAL A 138 16.64 4.33 2.04
N ALA A 139 16.38 3.29 2.81
CA ALA A 139 15.15 3.11 3.57
C ALA A 139 15.47 2.91 5.05
N TYR A 140 14.77 3.64 5.92
CA TYR A 140 14.88 3.47 7.37
C TYR A 140 13.89 2.42 7.84
N ALA A 141 14.38 1.28 8.31
CA ALA A 141 13.54 0.18 8.77
C ALA A 141 13.23 0.28 10.26
N HIS A 142 11.96 0.23 10.62
CA HIS A 142 11.47 0.12 11.99
C HIS A 142 10.76 -1.23 12.15
N VAL A 143 11.22 -2.06 13.10
CA VAL A 143 10.67 -3.41 13.34
C VAL A 143 9.97 -3.46 14.67
N VAL A 144 8.66 -3.76 14.66
CA VAL A 144 7.77 -3.78 15.83
C VAL A 144 7.27 -5.19 16.07
N ARG A 145 7.38 -5.67 17.32
CA ARG A 145 7.08 -7.07 17.72
C ARG A 145 6.20 -7.17 18.96
N ASP A 146 5.96 -6.05 19.63
CA ASP A 146 5.34 -5.95 20.95
C ASP A 146 3.91 -5.40 20.92
N GLU A 147 3.43 -4.91 19.78
CA GLU A 147 2.04 -4.48 19.58
C GLU A 147 1.07 -5.67 19.68
N ASP A 148 1.38 -6.78 19.02
CA ASP A 148 0.63 -8.04 19.06
C ASP A 148 1.60 -9.23 18.97
N PRO A 149 1.48 -10.23 19.85
CA PRO A 149 2.44 -11.34 19.88
C PRO A 149 2.24 -12.35 18.74
N GLN A 150 1.24 -12.18 17.87
CA GLN A 150 1.03 -13.04 16.69
C GLN A 150 1.63 -12.45 15.41
N HIS A 151 2.12 -11.21 15.44
CA HIS A 151 2.62 -10.53 14.25
C HIS A 151 3.97 -9.84 14.48
N ILE A 152 4.68 -9.59 13.38
CA ILE A 152 5.86 -8.74 13.34
C ILE A 152 5.61 -7.73 12.22
N THR A 153 5.71 -6.44 12.53
CA THR A 153 5.52 -5.38 11.55
C THR A 153 6.85 -4.75 11.21
N ILE A 154 7.17 -4.64 9.92
CA ILE A 154 8.36 -3.96 9.41
C ILE A 154 7.90 -2.76 8.62
N GLN A 155 8.28 -1.55 9.03
CA GLN A 155 8.06 -0.33 8.27
C GLN A 155 9.36 0.13 7.63
N TYR A 156 9.30 0.54 6.38
CA TYR A 156 10.39 1.13 5.63
C TYR A 156 10.02 2.58 5.33
N TRP A 157 10.64 3.50 6.05
CA TRP A 157 10.44 4.94 5.88
C TRP A 157 11.41 5.49 4.83
N LEU A 158 10.85 6.17 3.84
CA LEU A 158 11.52 6.69 2.65
C LEU A 158 11.51 8.22 2.71
N PHE A 159 12.68 8.82 2.86
CA PHE A 159 12.82 10.28 2.89
C PHE A 159 13.18 10.84 1.52
N TYR A 160 12.37 11.73 0.97
CA TYR A 160 12.72 12.48 -0.23
C TYR A 160 13.07 13.91 0.15
N TRP A 161 14.08 14.49 -0.51
CA TRP A 161 14.53 15.84 -0.15
C TRP A 161 13.48 16.93 -0.49
N TYR A 162 12.57 16.68 -1.43
CA TYR A 162 11.57 17.63 -1.88
C TYR A 162 10.39 16.93 -2.57
N ASN A 163 9.16 17.34 -2.28
CA ASN A 163 7.92 16.93 -2.95
C ASN A 163 7.58 17.90 -4.10
N ASP A 164 7.52 17.40 -5.34
CA ASP A 164 7.25 18.20 -6.53
C ASP A 164 5.83 18.02 -7.10
N ALA A 165 4.91 17.48 -6.30
CA ALA A 165 3.50 17.33 -6.64
C ALA A 165 2.74 18.68 -6.70
N PHE A 166 1.41 18.63 -6.70
CA PHE A 166 0.59 19.85 -6.69
C PHE A 166 0.77 20.67 -5.39
N ASN A 167 1.00 19.98 -4.27
CA ASN A 167 1.20 20.53 -2.94
C ASN A 167 2.69 20.65 -2.59
N LYS A 168 3.48 21.26 -3.48
CA LYS A 168 4.95 21.31 -3.35
C LYS A 168 5.39 21.69 -1.94
N HIS A 169 6.36 20.97 -1.39
CA HIS A 169 7.00 21.28 -0.12
C HIS A 169 8.41 20.68 -0.03
N GLU A 170 9.23 21.28 0.83
CA GLU A 170 10.52 20.71 1.21
C GLU A 170 10.34 19.44 2.02
N GLY A 171 11.22 18.46 1.82
CA GLY A 171 11.18 17.15 2.46
C GLY A 171 9.93 16.34 2.16
N ASP A 172 10.03 15.03 2.25
CA ASP A 172 8.87 14.15 2.14
C ASP A 172 9.14 12.85 2.89
N TRP A 173 8.12 12.29 3.52
CA TRP A 173 8.22 11.02 4.24
C TRP A 173 7.10 10.08 3.82
N GLU A 174 7.49 9.04 3.11
CA GLU A 174 6.64 7.95 2.64
C GLU A 174 7.02 6.63 3.31
N MET A 175 6.14 5.63 3.22
CA MET A 175 6.28 4.40 3.99
C MET A 175 5.78 3.17 3.23
N VAL A 176 6.57 2.09 3.29
CA VAL A 176 6.18 0.74 2.88
C VAL A 176 6.18 -0.15 4.12
N GLN A 177 5.15 -0.97 4.32
CA GLN A 177 5.07 -1.84 5.49
C GLN A 177 4.75 -3.28 5.10
N VAL A 178 5.50 -4.20 5.72
CA VAL A 178 5.30 -5.65 5.60
C VAL A 178 4.85 -6.17 6.96
N ILE A 179 3.74 -6.89 6.99
CA ILE A 179 3.23 -7.56 8.19
C ILE A 179 3.49 -9.05 8.03
N LEU A 180 4.20 -9.61 9.00
CA LEU A 180 4.49 -11.04 9.10
C LEU A 180 3.65 -11.67 10.21
N ASN A 181 3.36 -12.95 10.09
CA ASN A 181 2.89 -13.76 11.19
C ASN A 181 4.01 -14.06 12.20
N ALA A 182 3.66 -14.72 13.31
CA ALA A 182 4.62 -15.07 14.36
C ALA A 182 5.74 -16.03 13.93
N ALA A 183 5.56 -16.76 12.83
CA ALA A 183 6.61 -17.60 12.22
C ALA A 183 7.57 -16.80 11.33
N GLY A 184 7.32 -15.51 11.11
CA GLY A 184 8.11 -14.65 10.22
C GLY A 184 7.74 -14.78 8.75
N GLU A 185 6.59 -15.37 8.44
CA GLU A 185 6.06 -15.49 7.08
C GLU A 185 5.19 -14.27 6.76
N PRO A 186 5.33 -13.67 5.57
CA PRO A 186 4.62 -12.45 5.23
C PRO A 186 3.15 -12.70 4.87
N GLU A 187 2.27 -11.86 5.39
CA GLU A 187 0.82 -11.94 5.19
C GLU A 187 0.26 -10.73 4.44
N TRP A 188 0.77 -9.53 4.73
CA TRP A 188 0.27 -8.29 4.14
C TRP A 188 1.39 -7.35 3.73
N LEU A 189 1.15 -6.65 2.63
CA LEU A 189 1.90 -5.48 2.19
C LEU A 189 0.99 -4.26 2.28
N VAL A 190 1.48 -3.19 2.90
CA VAL A 190 0.78 -1.92 3.06
C VAL A 190 1.65 -0.82 2.46
N LEU A 191 1.06 0.02 1.63
CA LEU A 191 1.74 1.12 0.95
C LEU A 191 1.08 2.43 1.38
N SER A 192 1.87 3.43 1.76
CA SER A 192 1.36 4.78 2.04
C SER A 192 0.98 5.51 0.75
N GLN A 193 -0.09 6.29 0.83
CA GLN A 193 -0.44 7.31 -0.15
C GLN A 193 -0.93 8.55 0.59
N HIS A 194 -0.17 9.64 0.53
CA HIS A 194 -0.52 10.92 1.16
C HIS A 194 -0.82 10.76 2.67
N HIS A 195 -2.07 10.97 3.06
CA HIS A 195 -2.54 10.91 4.46
C HIS A 195 -3.03 9.52 4.88
N GLY A 196 -2.93 8.52 4.01
CA GLY A 196 -3.41 7.17 4.28
C GLY A 196 -2.60 6.12 3.54
N GLY A 197 -3.26 5.05 3.12
CA GLY A 197 -2.64 3.97 2.40
C GLY A 197 -3.65 2.98 1.86
N THR A 198 -3.12 1.95 1.23
CA THR A 198 -3.85 0.77 0.79
C THR A 198 -3.04 -0.45 1.11
N ARG A 199 -3.71 -1.58 1.30
CA ARG A 199 -3.06 -2.86 1.58
C ARG A 199 -3.44 -3.91 0.57
N ARG A 200 -2.58 -4.92 0.47
CA ARG A 200 -2.79 -6.10 -0.36
C ARG A 200 -2.25 -7.35 0.37
N PRO A 201 -2.90 -8.52 0.25
CA PRO A 201 -2.32 -9.78 0.69
C PRO A 201 -0.93 -9.99 0.06
N TRP A 202 0.01 -10.55 0.79
CA TRP A 202 1.37 -10.76 0.29
C TRP A 202 1.42 -11.65 -0.96
N ASP A 203 0.60 -12.69 -0.99
CA ASP A 203 0.50 -13.64 -2.10
C ASP A 203 -0.12 -13.05 -3.38
N ALA A 204 -0.87 -11.95 -3.25
CA ALA A 204 -1.41 -11.15 -4.34
C ALA A 204 -0.45 -10.03 -4.80
N ALA A 205 0.61 -9.75 -4.05
CA ALA A 205 1.59 -8.73 -4.40
C ALA A 205 2.65 -9.27 -5.36
N ARG A 206 3.22 -8.39 -6.20
CA ARG A 206 4.37 -8.75 -7.03
C ARG A 206 5.62 -8.81 -6.14
N ILE A 207 6.12 -10.03 -5.91
CA ILE A 207 7.35 -10.26 -5.15
C ILE A 207 8.50 -10.60 -6.09
N GLU A 208 9.60 -9.88 -5.97
CA GLU A 208 10.83 -10.11 -6.71
C GLU A 208 11.85 -10.86 -5.86
N GLU A 209 12.64 -11.71 -6.54
CA GLU A 209 13.74 -12.46 -5.89
C GLU A 209 13.27 -13.26 -4.65
N GLY A 210 11.97 -13.59 -4.59
CA GLY A 210 11.34 -14.40 -3.54
C GLY A 210 10.93 -13.65 -2.27
N ALA A 211 11.43 -12.44 -2.03
CA ALA A 211 11.18 -11.72 -0.76
C ALA A 211 11.04 -10.19 -0.88
N HIS A 212 11.37 -9.58 -2.02
CA HIS A 212 11.36 -8.12 -2.16
C HIS A 212 10.06 -7.65 -2.84
N PRO A 213 9.13 -7.00 -2.12
CA PRO A 213 7.88 -6.53 -2.72
C PRO A 213 8.15 -5.39 -3.70
N ALA A 214 7.54 -5.45 -4.88
CA ALA A 214 7.62 -4.36 -5.85
C ALA A 214 6.68 -3.21 -5.45
N VAL A 215 7.22 -2.00 -5.44
CA VAL A 215 6.53 -0.76 -5.07
C VAL A 215 6.75 0.27 -6.17
N TYR A 216 5.68 0.90 -6.64
CA TYR A 216 5.72 1.88 -7.71
C TYR A 216 5.48 3.27 -7.15
N VAL A 217 6.54 4.09 -7.15
CA VAL A 217 6.57 5.43 -6.58
C VAL A 217 6.00 6.42 -7.59
N ALA A 218 5.01 7.20 -7.17
CA ALA A 218 4.38 8.22 -7.98
C ALA A 218 5.31 9.42 -8.22
N LEU A 219 5.21 9.99 -9.42
CA LEU A 219 5.95 11.18 -9.84
C LEU A 219 5.58 12.40 -8.99
N GLY A 220 6.58 12.99 -8.35
CA GLY A 220 6.49 14.22 -7.58
C GLY A 220 6.04 14.00 -6.14
N SER A 221 4.92 13.27 -5.94
CA SER A 221 4.28 13.04 -4.63
C SER A 221 4.89 11.89 -3.84
N HIS A 222 5.63 11.01 -4.50
CA HIS A 222 6.25 9.81 -3.91
C HIS A 222 5.30 8.79 -3.28
N ALA A 223 3.99 8.99 -3.36
CA ALA A 223 2.99 8.02 -2.94
C ALA A 223 3.27 6.65 -3.58
N ASN A 224 3.11 5.58 -2.78
CA ASN A 224 3.52 4.23 -3.15
C ASN A 224 2.34 3.42 -3.65
N TYR A 225 2.46 2.73 -4.78
CA TYR A 225 1.36 1.95 -5.37
C TYR A 225 1.77 0.52 -5.69
N PHE A 226 0.77 -0.35 -5.86
CA PHE A 226 0.95 -1.76 -6.22
C PHE A 226 1.14 -2.00 -7.73
N TRP A 227 0.95 -0.97 -8.57
CA TRP A 227 1.09 -1.09 -10.03
C TRP A 227 1.77 0.12 -10.68
N GLY A 228 2.48 -0.14 -11.78
CA GLY A 228 3.27 0.84 -12.53
C GLY A 228 2.65 1.22 -13.87
N ASP A 229 3.06 2.36 -14.42
CA ASP A 229 2.55 2.93 -15.66
C ASP A 229 1.02 3.12 -15.62
N GLU A 230 0.52 3.66 -14.50
CA GLU A 230 -0.87 3.93 -14.19
C GLU A 230 -1.06 5.36 -13.63
N THR A 231 -2.27 5.90 -13.80
CA THR A 231 -2.70 7.17 -13.22
C THR A 231 -3.75 6.90 -12.14
N TYR A 232 -3.50 7.43 -10.94
CA TYR A 232 -4.38 7.34 -9.78
C TYR A 232 -4.95 8.72 -9.47
N LEU A 233 -6.27 8.83 -9.46
CA LEU A 233 -6.96 10.11 -9.27
C LEU A 233 -7.50 10.21 -7.85
N ALA A 234 -7.20 11.31 -7.15
CA ALA A 234 -7.74 11.58 -5.83
C ALA A 234 -8.34 12.98 -5.76
N ASP A 235 -9.49 13.09 -5.09
CA ASP A 235 -10.12 14.38 -4.78
C ASP A 235 -9.54 14.92 -3.47
N VAL A 236 -8.86 16.06 -3.53
CA VAL A 236 -8.38 16.79 -2.35
C VAL A 236 -9.26 18.01 -2.11
N THR A 237 -9.68 18.22 -0.86
CA THR A 237 -10.42 19.43 -0.48
C THR A 237 -9.47 20.46 0.12
N ILE A 238 -9.33 21.60 -0.53
CA ILE A 238 -8.48 22.71 -0.09
C ILE A 238 -9.38 23.90 0.22
N GLY A 239 -9.54 24.22 1.50
CA GLY A 239 -10.50 25.23 1.95
C GLY A 239 -11.93 24.88 1.54
N ASN A 240 -12.51 25.64 0.60
CA ASN A 240 -13.85 25.41 0.05
C ASN A 240 -13.85 24.87 -1.39
N ALA A 241 -12.67 24.55 -1.95
CA ALA A 241 -12.53 24.02 -3.30
C ALA A 241 -12.21 22.52 -3.26
N ARG A 242 -12.74 21.78 -4.24
CA ARG A 242 -12.28 20.43 -4.57
C ARG A 242 -11.31 20.52 -5.73
N VAL A 243 -10.14 19.91 -5.58
CA VAL A 243 -9.10 19.82 -6.58
C VAL A 243 -8.86 18.35 -6.85
N GLU A 244 -8.87 17.98 -8.12
CA GLU A 244 -8.45 16.64 -8.53
C GLU A 244 -6.93 16.61 -8.64
N MET A 245 -6.34 15.62 -7.99
CA MET A 245 -4.92 15.31 -8.06
C MET A 245 -4.76 14.00 -8.83
N ALA A 246 -3.71 13.94 -9.66
CA ALA A 246 -3.33 12.75 -10.40
C ALA A 246 -1.91 12.32 -10.02
N ASP A 247 -1.80 11.17 -9.36
CA ASP A 247 -0.54 10.48 -9.18
C ASP A 247 -0.26 9.61 -10.40
N ARG A 248 0.99 9.63 -10.87
CA ARG A 248 1.42 8.88 -12.05
C ARG A 248 2.61 8.03 -11.69
N THR A 249 2.46 6.71 -11.82
CA THR A 249 3.54 5.76 -11.54
C THR A 249 4.23 5.35 -12.83
N GLY A 250 5.41 4.75 -12.70
CA GLY A 250 6.11 4.14 -13.83
C GLY A 250 6.94 2.93 -13.42
N THR A 251 7.53 2.29 -14.42
CA THR A 251 8.27 1.02 -14.27
C THR A 251 9.79 1.18 -14.43
N SER A 252 10.31 2.41 -14.35
CA SER A 252 11.73 2.72 -14.53
C SER A 252 12.51 2.69 -13.22
N GLY A 253 13.84 2.79 -13.30
CA GLY A 253 14.67 3.08 -12.11
C GLY A 253 14.66 2.04 -11.00
N ARG A 254 14.37 0.76 -11.32
CA ARG A 254 14.37 -0.36 -10.37
C ARG A 254 15.56 -0.27 -9.40
N THR A 255 15.29 -0.15 -8.11
CA THR A 255 16.32 -0.13 -7.07
C THR A 255 15.85 -0.83 -5.80
N ILE A 256 16.75 -1.53 -5.11
CA ILE A 256 16.53 -1.95 -3.72
C ILE A 256 17.35 -0.97 -2.88
N PRO A 257 16.73 -0.19 -1.97
CA PRO A 257 17.45 0.78 -1.15
C PRO A 257 18.31 0.08 -0.09
N ASP A 258 19.39 0.74 0.32
CA ASP A 258 20.15 0.32 1.49
C ASP A 258 19.27 0.48 2.75
N VAL A 259 19.27 -0.53 3.61
CA VAL A 259 18.41 -0.56 4.80
C VAL A 259 19.19 -0.11 6.04
N ILE A 260 18.71 0.97 6.67
CA ILE A 260 19.19 1.45 7.97
C ILE A 260 18.15 1.11 9.04
N LEU A 261 18.47 0.21 9.97
CA LEU A 261 17.58 -0.07 11.09
C LEU A 261 17.51 1.14 12.03
N ILE A 262 16.29 1.55 12.38
CA ILE A 262 16.01 2.61 13.37
C ILE A 262 15.22 2.01 14.55
N PRO A 263 15.54 2.39 15.79
CA PRO A 263 14.79 1.94 16.96
C PRO A 263 13.69 2.94 17.33
N ASP A 264 12.93 2.65 18.38
CA ASP A 264 12.08 3.64 19.04
C ASP A 264 12.86 4.80 19.65
N ARG A 265 12.18 5.94 19.79
CA ARG A 265 12.73 7.14 20.44
C ARG A 265 13.25 6.86 21.85
N GLU A 266 12.56 6.01 22.60
CA GLU A 266 12.97 5.71 23.99
C GLU A 266 14.32 4.97 24.05
N GLU A 267 14.60 4.12 23.07
CA GLU A 267 15.90 3.44 22.96
C GLU A 267 17.01 4.43 22.59
N ILE A 268 16.73 5.42 21.72
CA ILE A 268 17.69 6.51 21.46
C ILE A 268 17.96 7.33 22.73
N ARG A 269 16.93 7.65 23.52
CA ARG A 269 17.09 8.42 24.78
C ARG A 269 17.88 7.64 25.83
N THR A 270 17.60 6.36 25.99
CA THR A 270 18.19 5.51 27.03
C THR A 270 19.57 5.00 26.65
N ASN A 271 19.78 4.65 25.37
CA ASN A 271 20.98 4.00 24.86
C ASN A 271 21.57 4.69 23.61
N PRO A 272 21.83 6.02 23.63
CA PRO A 272 22.24 6.77 22.43
C PRO A 272 23.54 6.24 21.80
N ALA A 273 24.48 5.77 22.61
CA ALA A 273 25.75 5.22 22.13
C ALA A 273 25.61 3.94 21.28
N ARG A 274 24.47 3.25 21.35
CA ARG A 274 24.16 2.08 20.52
C ARG A 274 23.71 2.46 19.11
N TRP A 275 23.22 3.69 18.94
CA TRP A 275 22.59 4.19 17.72
C TRP A 275 23.19 5.53 17.29
N PRO A 276 24.52 5.62 17.13
CA PRO A 276 25.17 6.89 16.81
C PRO A 276 24.68 7.41 15.46
N GLY A 277 24.35 8.70 15.40
CA GLY A 277 23.85 9.35 14.18
C GLY A 277 22.34 9.25 13.98
N LEU A 278 21.60 8.53 14.84
CA LEU A 278 20.14 8.47 14.80
C LEU A 278 19.45 9.42 15.80
N GLU A 279 20.20 10.36 16.39
CA GLU A 279 19.67 11.34 17.35
C GLU A 279 18.61 12.25 16.73
N TRP A 280 18.60 12.39 15.39
CA TRP A 280 17.57 13.11 14.64
C TRP A 280 16.17 12.53 14.86
N LEU A 281 16.03 11.26 15.23
CA LEU A 281 14.72 10.64 15.45
C LEU A 281 13.97 11.29 16.62
N LEU A 282 14.69 11.95 17.53
CA LEU A 282 14.12 12.72 18.65
C LEU A 282 13.59 14.10 18.23
N PHE A 283 13.85 14.54 16.99
CA PHE A 283 13.28 15.75 16.43
C PHE A 283 11.78 15.58 16.23
N SER A 284 10.98 16.54 16.70
CA SER A 284 9.52 16.57 16.50
C SER A 284 9.05 17.78 15.70
N GLY A 285 9.99 18.44 15.02
CA GLY A 285 9.69 19.52 14.09
C GLY A 285 9.42 19.02 12.67
N ARG A 286 9.28 19.98 11.75
CA ARG A 286 9.02 19.72 10.33
C ARG A 286 10.31 19.51 9.55
N TRP A 287 10.30 18.54 8.65
CA TRP A 287 11.32 18.27 7.65
C TRP A 287 11.06 19.11 6.40
N GLY A 288 11.23 20.42 6.53
CA GLY A 288 10.87 21.40 5.51
C GLY A 288 10.18 22.61 6.12
N GLU A 289 10.19 23.74 5.41
CA GLU A 289 9.55 24.97 5.88
C GLU A 289 8.02 24.87 6.06
N THR A 290 7.43 25.83 6.78
CA THR A 290 5.98 25.85 7.02
C THR A 290 5.25 26.58 5.89
N GLY A 291 4.34 25.87 5.24
CA GLY A 291 3.47 26.41 4.21
C GLY A 291 2.22 27.11 4.77
N PRO A 292 1.44 27.79 3.89
CA PRO A 292 0.20 28.46 4.29
C PRO A 292 -0.90 27.47 4.73
N GLN A 293 -0.77 26.20 4.34
CA GLN A 293 -1.63 25.09 4.73
C GLN A 293 -0.76 23.87 5.07
N GLY A 294 -1.30 22.93 5.85
CA GLY A 294 -0.56 21.76 6.33
C GLY A 294 0.13 20.98 5.22
N ASP A 295 -0.61 20.70 4.13
CA ASP A 295 -0.13 19.91 3.00
C ASP A 295 0.93 20.60 2.13
N PHE A 296 1.19 21.89 2.36
CA PHE A 296 2.27 22.65 1.71
C PHE A 296 3.46 22.88 2.65
N SER A 297 3.41 22.31 3.85
CA SER A 297 4.50 22.37 4.81
C SER A 297 5.35 21.12 4.72
N GLY A 298 6.62 21.22 5.08
CA GLY A 298 7.43 20.03 5.31
C GLY A 298 6.73 19.08 6.29
N PRO A 299 6.76 17.77 6.04
CA PRO A 299 6.09 16.79 6.88
C PRO A 299 6.79 16.66 8.24
N LEU A 300 6.09 16.05 9.19
CA LEU A 300 6.73 15.58 10.41
C LEU A 300 7.57 14.32 10.12
N GLY A 301 8.51 14.03 11.02
CA GLY A 301 9.31 12.81 10.95
C GLY A 301 8.48 11.54 11.17
N PRO A 302 9.04 10.36 10.88
CA PRO A 302 8.32 9.09 10.98
C PRO A 302 7.75 8.86 12.37
N ALA A 303 8.52 9.14 13.43
CA ALA A 303 8.11 8.99 14.82
C ALA A 303 7.07 10.01 15.33
N ASP A 304 6.56 10.88 14.46
CA ASP A 304 5.45 11.81 14.75
C ASP A 304 4.24 11.58 13.83
N LYS A 305 4.18 10.44 13.12
CA LYS A 305 3.07 10.09 12.23
C LYS A 305 1.86 9.47 12.95
N GLY A 306 1.78 9.64 14.28
CA GLY A 306 0.64 9.18 15.09
C GLY A 306 0.45 7.67 15.07
N GLU A 307 -0.79 7.20 14.87
CA GLU A 307 -1.11 5.76 14.84
C GLU A 307 -0.27 4.97 13.84
N GLN A 308 0.17 5.61 12.74
CA GLN A 308 1.05 4.96 11.76
C GLN A 308 2.38 4.53 12.38
N TRP A 309 2.92 5.25 13.36
CA TRP A 309 4.15 4.88 14.07
C TRP A 309 3.87 4.13 15.37
N GLU A 310 2.89 4.58 16.15
CA GLU A 310 2.63 4.07 17.50
C GLU A 310 1.86 2.73 17.52
N GLN A 311 1.08 2.44 16.47
CA GLN A 311 0.29 1.22 16.31
C GLN A 311 0.34 0.71 14.86
N PRO A 312 1.54 0.37 14.36
CA PRO A 312 1.75 0.11 12.95
C PRO A 312 0.94 -1.08 12.41
N LEU A 313 0.74 -2.15 13.19
CA LEU A 313 -0.14 -3.26 12.82
C LEU A 313 -1.59 -2.79 12.69
N ALA A 314 -2.13 -2.14 13.73
CA ALA A 314 -3.51 -1.68 13.71
C ALA A 314 -3.78 -0.69 12.57
N TRP A 315 -2.89 0.30 12.38
CA TRP A 315 -2.97 1.24 11.27
C TRP A 315 -2.90 0.54 9.92
N GLY A 316 -1.98 -0.42 9.76
CA GLY A 316 -1.79 -1.15 8.52
C GLY A 316 -2.99 -2.01 8.13
N ILE A 317 -3.56 -2.76 9.08
CA ILE A 317 -4.75 -3.60 8.86
C ILE A 317 -6.01 -2.75 8.61
N ALA A 318 -6.08 -1.55 9.19
CA ALA A 318 -7.17 -0.62 8.96
C ALA A 318 -7.18 0.00 7.55
N GLN A 319 -6.07 -0.08 6.80
CA GLN A 319 -6.05 0.43 5.43
C GLN A 319 -7.00 -0.39 4.52
N PRO A 320 -7.70 0.26 3.59
CA PRO A 320 -8.56 -0.44 2.65
C PRO A 320 -7.75 -1.28 1.66
N LEU A 321 -8.41 -2.26 1.02
CA LEU A 321 -7.81 -2.97 -0.10
C LEU A 321 -7.65 -2.02 -1.29
N ASP A 322 -6.52 -2.12 -1.98
CA ASP A 322 -6.27 -1.37 -3.22
C ASP A 322 -7.29 -1.72 -4.32
N THR A 323 -7.73 -2.98 -4.36
CA THR A 323 -8.78 -3.47 -5.27
C THR A 323 -10.16 -2.87 -4.99
N GLU A 324 -10.41 -2.41 -3.77
CA GLU A 324 -11.65 -1.74 -3.37
C GLU A 324 -11.54 -0.20 -3.43
N THR A 325 -10.32 0.31 -3.56
CA THR A 325 -10.03 1.76 -3.58
C THR A 325 -9.75 2.23 -5.00
N TRP A 326 -8.62 1.80 -5.57
CA TRP A 326 -8.15 2.28 -6.86
C TRP A 326 -8.75 1.50 -8.03
N TYR A 327 -8.98 0.20 -7.84
CA TYR A 327 -9.39 -0.69 -8.94
C TYR A 327 -10.86 -1.08 -8.92
N ALA A 328 -11.66 -0.54 -8.00
CA ALA A 328 -13.08 -0.85 -7.87
C ALA A 328 -13.89 -0.59 -9.17
N ASN A 329 -13.46 0.43 -9.92
CA ASN A 329 -14.08 0.87 -11.17
C ASN A 329 -13.32 0.43 -12.42
N ARG A 330 -12.22 -0.34 -12.29
CA ARG A 330 -11.50 -0.87 -13.46
C ARG A 330 -12.31 -1.99 -14.12
N LEU A 331 -11.97 -2.31 -15.37
CA LEU A 331 -12.47 -3.52 -16.00
C LEU A 331 -11.93 -4.71 -15.20
N ARG A 332 -12.82 -5.46 -14.55
CA ARG A 332 -12.45 -6.64 -13.79
C ARG A 332 -13.52 -7.72 -13.85
N VAL A 333 -13.11 -8.96 -13.62
CA VAL A 333 -13.99 -10.11 -13.45
C VAL A 333 -13.54 -10.88 -12.22
N ASP A 334 -14.46 -10.99 -11.28
CA ASP A 334 -14.33 -11.70 -10.02
C ASP A 334 -15.14 -13.00 -10.08
N ILE A 335 -14.60 -14.07 -9.51
CA ILE A 335 -15.27 -15.34 -9.34
C ILE A 335 -15.09 -15.81 -7.90
N SER A 336 -16.22 -16.06 -7.24
CA SER A 336 -16.26 -16.52 -5.86
C SER A 336 -17.09 -17.80 -5.75
N GLY A 337 -16.54 -18.81 -5.07
CA GLY A 337 -17.18 -20.11 -4.85
C GLY A 337 -17.20 -20.50 -3.37
N GLN A 338 -17.19 -21.80 -3.10
CA GLN A 338 -17.04 -22.27 -1.72
C GLN A 338 -15.65 -21.92 -1.17
N ALA A 339 -15.56 -21.69 0.14
CA ALA A 339 -14.29 -21.37 0.79
C ALA A 339 -13.22 -22.45 0.49
N GLY A 340 -12.06 -22.02 -0.01
CA GLY A 340 -10.96 -22.90 -0.40
C GLY A 340 -11.02 -23.42 -1.84
N ASP A 341 -11.97 -22.98 -2.65
CA ASP A 341 -11.93 -23.16 -4.11
C ASP A 341 -11.05 -22.08 -4.74
N SER A 342 -10.00 -22.51 -5.44
CA SER A 342 -9.21 -21.63 -6.31
C SER A 342 -9.90 -21.50 -7.67
N ALA A 343 -9.96 -20.28 -8.19
CA ALA A 343 -10.44 -20.02 -9.53
C ALA A 343 -9.48 -19.07 -10.23
N ARG A 344 -9.31 -19.28 -11.54
CA ARG A 344 -8.45 -18.48 -12.39
C ARG A 344 -9.29 -17.83 -13.46
N VAL A 345 -9.07 -16.53 -13.65
CA VAL A 345 -9.69 -15.77 -14.73
C VAL A 345 -8.60 -15.14 -15.58
N THR A 346 -8.77 -15.16 -16.90
CA THR A 346 -7.85 -14.51 -17.85
C THR A 346 -8.64 -13.63 -18.82
N LEU A 347 -8.21 -12.39 -19.03
CA LEU A 347 -8.83 -11.50 -20.02
C LEU A 347 -8.13 -11.64 -21.38
N LEU A 348 -8.91 -11.81 -22.45
CA LEU A 348 -8.46 -11.99 -23.82
C LEU A 348 -9.06 -10.92 -24.75
N ALA A 349 -8.25 -10.35 -25.63
CA ALA A 349 -8.69 -9.56 -26.77
C ALA A 349 -9.13 -10.48 -27.92
N GLY A 350 -10.36 -10.29 -28.42
CA GLY A 350 -10.83 -11.02 -29.61
C GLY A 350 -10.84 -12.54 -29.46
N GLY A 351 -10.67 -13.06 -28.24
CA GLY A 351 -10.68 -14.47 -27.87
C GLY A 351 -9.42 -15.28 -28.17
N VAL A 352 -8.29 -14.64 -28.47
CA VAL A 352 -7.04 -15.34 -28.79
C VAL A 352 -5.87 -14.88 -27.92
N ASP A 353 -5.71 -13.57 -27.76
CA ASP A 353 -4.51 -13.00 -27.14
C ASP A 353 -4.84 -12.43 -25.74
N PRO A 354 -4.05 -12.77 -24.69
CA PRO A 354 -4.17 -12.13 -23.39
C PRO A 354 -4.06 -10.61 -23.49
N LEU A 355 -4.91 -9.89 -22.75
CA LEU A 355 -4.83 -8.45 -22.71
C LEU A 355 -3.53 -8.01 -22.02
N PRO A 356 -2.74 -7.12 -22.65
CA PRO A 356 -1.58 -6.53 -22.00
C PRO A 356 -2.07 -5.72 -20.79
N LYS A 357 -1.28 -5.72 -19.70
CA LYS A 357 -1.64 -5.08 -18.42
C LYS A 357 -2.87 -5.67 -17.70
N ALA A 358 -3.26 -6.90 -18.03
CA ALA A 358 -4.15 -7.68 -17.16
C ALA A 358 -3.34 -8.22 -15.97
N GLU A 359 -3.80 -7.93 -14.76
CA GLU A 359 -3.29 -8.49 -13.51
C GLU A 359 -4.23 -9.63 -13.07
N ILE A 360 -3.65 -10.83 -12.91
CA ILE A 360 -4.38 -12.02 -12.43
C ILE A 360 -4.10 -12.15 -10.94
N LEU A 361 -5.16 -12.12 -10.14
CA LEU A 361 -5.17 -12.34 -8.70
C LEU A 361 -5.98 -13.61 -8.40
N ASP A 362 -5.93 -14.12 -7.17
CA ASP A 362 -6.71 -15.30 -6.82
C ASP A 362 -8.21 -15.00 -6.95
N GLY A 363 -8.92 -15.76 -7.79
CA GLY A 363 -10.34 -15.54 -8.06
C GLY A 363 -10.69 -14.23 -8.78
N MET A 364 -9.72 -13.45 -9.26
CA MET A 364 -10.00 -12.17 -9.93
C MET A 364 -9.01 -11.89 -11.07
N VAL A 365 -9.46 -11.22 -12.11
CA VAL A 365 -8.58 -10.55 -13.06
C VAL A 365 -9.03 -9.12 -13.24
N LEU A 366 -8.09 -8.19 -13.30
CA LEU A 366 -8.38 -6.77 -13.57
C LEU A 366 -7.45 -6.23 -14.66
N LEU A 367 -7.91 -5.21 -15.38
CA LEU A 367 -7.15 -4.54 -16.43
C LEU A 367 -6.78 -3.13 -15.95
N HIS A 368 -5.48 -2.83 -15.90
CA HIS A 368 -4.96 -1.52 -15.46
C HIS A 368 -5.08 -0.40 -16.52
N THR A 369 -5.77 -0.66 -17.63
CA THR A 369 -6.06 0.31 -18.67
C THR A 369 -7.52 0.23 -19.06
N ASP A 370 -8.08 1.35 -19.50
CA ASP A 370 -9.46 1.34 -19.99
C ASP A 370 -9.56 0.51 -21.28
N PRO A 371 -10.62 -0.29 -21.45
CA PRO A 371 -10.82 -1.06 -22.66
C PRO A 371 -11.02 -0.13 -23.86
N THR A 372 -10.36 -0.43 -24.97
CA THR A 372 -10.53 0.33 -26.21
C THR A 372 -11.95 0.18 -26.77
N PHE A 373 -12.54 1.29 -27.23
CA PHE A 373 -13.88 1.28 -27.83
C PHE A 373 -14.00 0.27 -28.97
N GLY A 374 -15.11 -0.48 -29.00
CA GLY A 374 -15.36 -1.53 -30.00
C GLY A 374 -14.61 -2.85 -29.74
N THR A 375 -13.85 -2.97 -28.65
CA THR A 375 -13.15 -4.21 -28.29
C THR A 375 -14.11 -5.16 -27.59
N VAL A 376 -14.05 -6.43 -27.99
CA VAL A 376 -14.67 -7.52 -27.26
C VAL A 376 -13.64 -8.07 -26.29
N VAL A 377 -13.94 -7.97 -24.99
CA VAL A 377 -13.13 -8.60 -23.96
C VAL A 377 -13.79 -9.92 -23.58
N LEU A 378 -13.03 -11.01 -23.66
CA LEU A 378 -13.45 -12.31 -23.17
C LEU A 378 -12.73 -12.61 -21.87
N ALA A 379 -13.46 -12.89 -20.81
CA ALA A 379 -12.91 -13.48 -19.60
C ALA A 379 -13.07 -15.01 -19.70
N ASP A 380 -11.95 -15.72 -19.81
CA ASP A 380 -11.88 -17.18 -19.75
C ASP A 380 -11.70 -17.59 -18.29
N ILE A 381 -12.67 -18.38 -17.79
CA ILE A 381 -12.81 -18.73 -16.38
C ILE A 381 -12.55 -20.23 -16.24
N GLU A 382 -11.63 -20.58 -15.34
CA GLU A 382 -11.31 -21.95 -14.96
C GLU A 382 -11.42 -22.08 -13.43
N ALA A 383 -12.25 -23.00 -12.94
CA ALA A 383 -12.41 -23.28 -11.52
C ALA A 383 -12.64 -24.78 -11.28
N ARG A 384 -12.96 -25.18 -10.05
CA ARG A 384 -13.18 -26.61 -9.75
C ARG A 384 -14.44 -27.12 -10.50
N PRO A 385 -14.33 -28.24 -11.23
CA PRO A 385 -15.48 -28.83 -11.91
C PRO A 385 -16.62 -29.25 -10.97
N GLY A 386 -17.84 -29.18 -11.48
CA GLY A 386 -19.05 -29.62 -10.79
C GLY A 386 -19.52 -28.71 -9.65
N GLN A 387 -18.84 -27.59 -9.43
CA GLN A 387 -19.20 -26.58 -8.42
C GLN A 387 -20.01 -25.43 -9.03
N ARG A 388 -20.55 -24.60 -8.14
CA ARG A 388 -21.32 -23.41 -8.50
C ARG A 388 -20.63 -22.16 -7.95
N TYR A 389 -20.64 -21.10 -8.75
CA TYR A 389 -19.87 -19.89 -8.49
C TYR A 389 -20.73 -18.64 -8.75
N ASP A 390 -20.48 -17.61 -7.96
CA ASP A 390 -20.90 -16.25 -8.29
C ASP A 390 -19.81 -15.61 -9.16
N ILE A 391 -20.21 -15.00 -10.28
CA ILE A 391 -19.33 -14.27 -11.18
C ILE A 391 -19.79 -12.81 -11.21
N VAL A 392 -18.88 -11.88 -10.92
CA VAL A 392 -19.12 -10.44 -10.97
C VAL A 392 -18.19 -9.85 -12.02
N ALA A 393 -18.72 -8.94 -12.84
CA ALA A 393 -17.90 -8.19 -13.78
C ALA A 393 -18.20 -6.70 -13.68
N THR A 394 -17.14 -5.90 -13.69
CA THR A 394 -17.21 -4.44 -13.75
C THR A 394 -16.77 -3.99 -15.14
N TRP A 395 -17.56 -3.14 -15.80
CA TRP A 395 -17.22 -2.53 -17.08
C TRP A 395 -17.16 -1.00 -16.95
N PRO A 396 -15.98 -0.37 -17.08
CA PRO A 396 -15.87 1.07 -17.21
C PRO A 396 -16.16 1.52 -18.65
N ASP A 397 -17.08 2.47 -18.79
CA ASP A 397 -17.33 3.19 -20.04
C ASP A 397 -16.84 4.64 -19.89
N ALA A 398 -15.61 4.89 -20.35
CA ALA A 398 -14.99 6.20 -20.29
C ALA A 398 -15.71 7.24 -21.18
N GLU A 399 -16.37 6.82 -22.26
CA GLU A 399 -17.10 7.74 -23.15
C GLU A 399 -18.41 8.18 -22.52
N ALA A 400 -19.15 7.23 -21.92
CA ALA A 400 -20.40 7.51 -21.20
C ALA A 400 -20.17 8.09 -19.80
N SER A 401 -18.94 8.01 -19.25
CA SER A 401 -18.65 8.32 -17.85
C SER A 401 -19.51 7.49 -16.88
N GLU A 402 -19.69 6.21 -17.20
CA GLU A 402 -20.51 5.26 -16.44
C GLU A 402 -19.69 4.02 -16.11
N VAL A 403 -20.06 3.34 -15.02
CA VAL A 403 -19.52 2.02 -14.65
C VAL A 403 -20.70 1.08 -14.49
N THR A 404 -20.67 -0.02 -15.22
CA THR A 404 -21.74 -1.03 -15.16
C THR A 404 -21.25 -2.26 -14.42
N TYR A 405 -22.10 -2.76 -13.52
CA TYR A 405 -21.85 -3.96 -12.74
C TYR A 405 -22.78 -5.06 -13.21
N TYR A 406 -22.20 -6.21 -13.53
CA TYR A 406 -22.92 -7.40 -13.93
C TYR A 406 -22.72 -8.49 -12.90
N ARG A 407 -23.80 -9.10 -12.44
CA ARG A 407 -23.75 -10.22 -11.50
C ARG A 407 -24.46 -11.44 -12.09
N PHE A 408 -23.75 -12.57 -12.04
CA PHE A 408 -24.26 -13.89 -12.37
C PHE A 408 -24.15 -14.74 -11.10
N GLU A 409 -25.29 -15.08 -10.53
CA GLU A 409 -25.36 -15.85 -9.29
C GLU A 409 -25.44 -17.34 -9.60
N ASP A 410 -24.80 -18.15 -8.75
CA ASP A 410 -25.03 -19.60 -8.70
C ASP A 410 -24.79 -20.31 -10.06
N VAL A 411 -23.75 -19.88 -10.78
CA VAL A 411 -23.36 -20.38 -12.11
C VAL A 411 -22.77 -21.78 -12.01
N PRO A 412 -23.37 -22.82 -12.63
CA PRO A 412 -22.84 -24.18 -12.58
C PRO A 412 -21.72 -24.36 -13.61
N LEU A 413 -20.44 -24.49 -13.24
CA LEU A 413 -19.33 -24.58 -14.21
C LEU A 413 -19.14 -25.96 -14.89
N GLY A 414 -20.14 -26.84 -14.79
CA GLY A 414 -20.17 -28.12 -15.48
C GLY A 414 -19.01 -29.06 -15.14
N VAL A 415 -18.87 -30.15 -15.89
CA VAL A 415 -17.82 -31.17 -15.67
C VAL A 415 -16.42 -30.71 -16.08
N GLU A 416 -16.31 -29.61 -16.84
CA GLU A 416 -15.03 -29.05 -17.25
C GLU A 416 -14.53 -27.95 -16.32
N GLY A 417 -15.39 -27.39 -15.46
CA GLY A 417 -15.04 -26.26 -14.60
C GLY A 417 -14.73 -24.98 -15.39
N ARG A 418 -15.37 -24.79 -16.56
CA ARG A 418 -15.04 -23.72 -17.50
C ARG A 418 -16.25 -22.85 -17.87
N ALA A 419 -16.02 -21.54 -17.95
CA ALA A 419 -16.95 -20.59 -18.55
C ALA A 419 -16.22 -19.48 -19.30
N ARG A 420 -16.94 -18.82 -20.20
CA ARG A 420 -16.49 -17.60 -20.89
C ARG A 420 -17.51 -16.51 -20.73
N LEU A 421 -17.05 -15.35 -20.26
CA LEU A 421 -17.85 -14.15 -20.18
C LEU A 421 -17.39 -13.16 -21.27
N ALA A 422 -18.29 -12.82 -22.19
CA ALA A 422 -18.04 -11.79 -23.20
C ALA A 422 -18.57 -10.44 -22.71
N LEU A 423 -17.69 -9.44 -22.70
CA LEU A 423 -17.95 -8.06 -22.29
C LEU A 423 -17.68 -7.10 -23.45
N ARG A 424 -18.60 -6.15 -23.66
CA ARG A 424 -18.56 -5.16 -24.73
C ARG A 424 -19.24 -3.88 -24.28
N ALA A 425 -18.78 -2.75 -24.81
CA ALA A 425 -19.47 -1.48 -24.61
C ALA A 425 -20.88 -1.54 -25.21
N ASN A 426 -21.88 -1.07 -24.45
CA ASN A 426 -23.27 -0.93 -24.89
C ASN A 426 -24.00 -2.23 -25.33
N GLU A 427 -23.45 -3.40 -25.06
CA GLU A 427 -24.12 -4.70 -25.28
C GLU A 427 -24.23 -5.44 -23.94
N PRO A 428 -25.34 -6.17 -23.69
CA PRO A 428 -25.44 -7.00 -22.49
C PRO A 428 -24.36 -8.09 -22.51
N PRO A 429 -23.76 -8.41 -21.35
CA PRO A 429 -22.73 -9.42 -21.26
C PRO A 429 -23.31 -10.80 -21.61
N THR A 430 -22.51 -11.64 -22.26
CA THR A 430 -22.90 -13.02 -22.58
C THR A 430 -22.02 -13.99 -21.80
N LEU A 431 -22.59 -14.68 -20.82
CA LEU A 431 -21.93 -15.76 -20.10
C LEU A 431 -22.24 -17.09 -20.79
N MET A 432 -21.19 -17.86 -21.07
CA MET A 432 -21.21 -19.11 -21.78
C MET A 432 -20.54 -20.18 -20.90
N VAL A 433 -21.33 -21.12 -20.37
CA VAL A 433 -20.82 -22.23 -19.53
C VAL A 433 -20.55 -23.46 -20.39
N ALA A 434 -19.38 -24.09 -20.22
CA ALA A 434 -19.09 -25.35 -20.91
C ALA A 434 -19.80 -26.53 -20.22
N GLU A 435 -20.89 -27.03 -20.80
CA GLU A 435 -21.57 -28.24 -20.31
C GLU A 435 -21.07 -29.52 -21.02
N THR A 436 -20.60 -29.40 -22.27
CA THR A 436 -19.97 -30.41 -23.15
C THR A 436 -19.26 -29.69 -24.31
N PRO A 437 -18.33 -30.32 -25.08
CA PRO A 437 -17.43 -29.65 -26.05
C PRO A 437 -18.08 -28.85 -27.20
N SER A 438 -19.40 -28.70 -27.24
CA SER A 438 -20.15 -28.07 -28.34
C SER A 438 -21.40 -27.30 -27.92
N ARG A 439 -21.66 -27.06 -26.62
CA ARG A 439 -22.89 -26.38 -26.17
C ARG A 439 -22.62 -25.44 -24.99
N PHE A 440 -23.14 -24.22 -25.12
CA PHE A 440 -23.11 -23.19 -24.09
C PHE A 440 -24.55 -22.73 -23.79
N ASP A 441 -24.92 -22.69 -22.51
CA ASP A 441 -26.16 -22.05 -22.06
C ASP A 441 -25.90 -20.57 -21.72
N VAL A 442 -26.83 -19.69 -22.11
CA VAL A 442 -26.73 -18.24 -21.91
C VAL A 442 -27.46 -17.86 -20.62
N ALA A 443 -26.72 -17.37 -19.63
CA ALA A 443 -27.31 -16.74 -18.45
C ALA A 443 -27.44 -15.22 -18.70
N LEU A 444 -28.60 -14.65 -18.40
CA LEU A 444 -28.81 -13.20 -18.35
C LEU A 444 -28.50 -12.72 -16.93
N GLY A 445 -27.46 -11.90 -16.78
CA GLY A 445 -27.08 -11.32 -15.49
C GLY A 445 -28.05 -10.23 -15.04
N LEU A 446 -28.06 -9.95 -13.73
CA LEU A 446 -28.67 -8.74 -13.19
C LEU A 446 -27.74 -7.55 -13.49
N GLU A 447 -28.30 -6.50 -14.09
CA GLU A 447 -27.57 -5.29 -14.48
C GLU A 447 -27.88 -4.17 -13.49
N GLU A 448 -26.83 -3.68 -12.82
CA GLU A 448 -26.91 -2.45 -12.03
C GLU A 448 -26.02 -1.38 -12.67
N ARG A 449 -26.64 -0.25 -13.03
CA ARG A 449 -25.93 0.91 -13.56
C ARG A 449 -25.78 1.94 -12.46
N ALA A 450 -24.54 2.19 -12.08
CA ALA A 450 -24.21 3.39 -11.35
C ALA A 450 -23.76 4.45 -12.38
N ARG A 451 -24.36 5.64 -12.33
CA ARG A 451 -23.60 6.82 -12.78
C ARG A 451 -22.33 6.79 -11.95
N ARG A 452 -21.19 6.93 -12.61
CA ARG A 452 -19.89 6.98 -11.92
C ARG A 452 -19.98 8.17 -10.96
N GLY A 453 -20.40 7.92 -9.72
CA GLY A 453 -20.55 8.95 -8.69
C GLY A 453 -19.18 9.57 -8.54
N LEU A 454 -19.12 10.90 -8.46
CA LEU A 454 -17.87 11.65 -8.30
C LEU A 454 -17.15 11.19 -7.01
N ARG A 455 -16.40 10.11 -7.13
CA ARG A 455 -15.28 9.66 -6.33
C ARG A 455 -14.30 9.12 -7.35
N ALA A 456 -13.30 9.95 -7.66
CA ALA A 456 -12.19 9.74 -8.59
C ALA A 456 -12.60 9.49 -10.06
N ASN A 457 -13.23 10.50 -10.67
CA ASN A 457 -13.43 10.62 -12.11
C ASN A 457 -12.82 11.92 -12.64
N GLU A 458 -11.87 11.78 -13.55
CA GLU A 458 -11.41 12.86 -14.41
C GLU A 458 -12.55 13.41 -15.29
N LEU A 459 -12.59 14.75 -15.37
CA LEU A 459 -13.21 15.51 -16.46
C LEU A 459 -12.11 15.95 -17.43
N ARG A 460 -12.30 15.64 -18.72
CA ARG A 460 -11.50 16.04 -19.88
C ARG A 460 -10.97 17.50 -19.82
N MET A 461 -9.64 17.68 -19.83
CA MET A 461 -8.82 18.26 -20.93
C MET A 461 -7.37 18.48 -20.50
#